data_AF-A0AA37GRD6-F1
#
_entry.id   AF-A0AA37GRD6-F1
#
_cell.length_a   1.000
_cell.length_b   1.000
_cell.length_c   1.000
_cell.angle_alpha   90.00
_cell.angle_beta   90.00
_cell.angle_gamma   90.00
#
_symmetry.space_group_name_H-M   'P 1'
#
loop_
_entity.id
_entity.type
_entity.pdbx_description
1 polymer ?
#
loop_
_entity_poly.entity_id
_entity_poly.type
_entity_poly.pdbx_seq_one_letter_code
_entity_poly.pdbx_strand_id
1 'polypeptide(L)'
;MQALWSRAGQAHHCGCKACFNTAGGMMRQSATRATRRKPTFSEMFTACYTSIMGTAAVLDAKRKDERRKDLDRQLEEAKAEFAKVMENAPADTRETAPAGSIANRYKGALRDHKKQQSEISDFFDSLGRTQTWPKAPSRSPEVEMIWAEYGLEPTRRSMSALLGTDYPSLDRLLFEDEALPNIQHRAPKTIRQMKAAENNMQQLVSSLLHGKAVIGSGDTKKTRRELDKAKHGDCDTQNLQQELAELRQSNYPHYEREVDSGALKKCSADLNRSLRSIFEVAQPSNLRATIMKVCHNLLVSSQPPTIHTYNTLIKGFDAAGLHPLASDVVKSLLQSKLEPTQGTLVCLLNHFKETNDSGKFNNIIERMTGRDCRGIKIRRKLIDEVLEDPSSRDGHY
;
A
#
# COMPACT_ATOMS: atom_id res chain seq x y z
N MET A 1 62.23 -51.07 -7.22
CA MET A 1 61.62 -50.17 -8.22
C MET A 1 60.11 -50.39 -8.21
N GLN A 2 59.37 -49.29 -8.33
CA GLN A 2 57.92 -49.14 -8.17
C GLN A 2 57.12 -49.95 -9.21
N ALA A 3 55.95 -50.47 -8.81
CA ALA A 3 54.62 -50.02 -9.25
C ALA A 3 53.54 -50.94 -8.63
N LEU A 4 52.63 -50.53 -7.74
CA LEU A 4 51.53 -49.55 -7.84
C LEU A 4 50.37 -49.99 -8.78
N TRP A 5 49.20 -50.25 -8.15
CA TRP A 5 47.80 -50.14 -8.63
C TRP A 5 47.14 -51.48 -9.08
N SER A 6 45.92 -51.88 -8.70
CA SER A 6 44.84 -51.27 -7.91
C SER A 6 43.90 -52.35 -7.37
N ARG A 7 43.68 -52.35 -6.04
CA ARG A 7 42.51 -52.97 -5.39
C ARG A 7 41.49 -51.84 -5.12
N ALA A 8 40.38 -51.83 -5.85
CA ALA A 8 39.19 -51.03 -5.57
C ALA A 8 37.98 -51.75 -6.19
N GLY A 9 36.84 -51.93 -5.55
CA GLY A 9 36.41 -51.53 -4.22
C GLY A 9 35.12 -52.25 -3.82
N GLN A 10 35.04 -52.64 -2.55
CA GLN A 10 33.76 -52.77 -1.86
C GLN A 10 33.48 -51.38 -1.26
N ALA A 11 32.54 -50.64 -1.83
CA ALA A 11 32.12 -49.36 -1.28
C ALA A 11 30.99 -49.60 -0.26
N HIS A 12 31.27 -49.29 1.01
CA HIS A 12 30.26 -49.19 2.05
C HIS A 12 29.27 -48.05 1.73
N HIS A 13 27.99 -48.30 2.03
CA HIS A 13 26.88 -47.44 1.69
C HIS A 13 26.86 -46.19 2.59
N CYS A 14 27.29 -45.07 2.02
CA CYS A 14 27.14 -43.74 2.61
C CYS A 14 25.79 -43.18 2.14
N GLY A 15 24.85 -42.99 3.07
CA GLY A 15 23.48 -42.52 2.82
C GLY A 15 23.37 -41.04 2.44
N CYS A 16 24.18 -40.54 1.50
CA CYS A 16 24.11 -39.17 1.01
C CYS A 16 23.38 -39.07 -0.35
N LYS A 17 22.74 -37.92 -0.58
CA LYS A 17 21.85 -37.66 -1.73
C LYS A 17 22.56 -37.71 -3.10
N ALA A 18 23.89 -37.60 -3.13
CA ALA A 18 24.71 -37.70 -4.34
C ALA A 18 24.98 -39.16 -4.77
N CYS A 19 25.05 -40.10 -3.83
CA CYS A 19 25.19 -41.54 -4.12
C CYS A 19 23.87 -42.18 -4.58
N PHE A 20 22.73 -41.54 -4.30
CA PHE A 20 21.41 -42.02 -4.73
C PHE A 20 21.17 -41.83 -6.23
N ASN A 21 21.68 -40.73 -6.81
CA ASN A 21 21.47 -40.43 -8.24
C ASN A 21 22.38 -41.22 -9.18
N THR A 22 23.50 -41.74 -8.70
CA THR A 22 24.40 -42.62 -9.47
C THR A 22 23.99 -44.10 -9.40
N ALA A 23 23.17 -44.49 -8.42
CA ALA A 23 22.56 -45.83 -8.34
C ALA A 23 21.26 -45.96 -9.17
N GLY A 24 20.68 -44.85 -9.63
CA GLY A 24 19.46 -44.83 -10.45
C GLY A 24 19.66 -45.16 -11.94
N GLY A 25 20.91 -45.32 -12.39
CA GLY A 25 21.28 -45.57 -13.79
C GLY A 25 21.62 -47.02 -14.14
N MET A 26 21.42 -47.97 -13.22
CA MET A 26 21.59 -49.40 -13.53
C MET A 26 20.31 -49.97 -14.16
N MET A 27 20.26 -49.84 -15.48
CA MET A 27 19.49 -50.66 -16.39
C MET A 27 19.56 -52.13 -15.94
N ARG A 28 18.51 -52.65 -15.30
CA ARG A 28 18.40 -54.08 -15.01
C ARG A 28 18.20 -54.82 -16.33
N GLN A 29 19.29 -55.29 -16.93
CA GLN A 29 19.23 -56.43 -17.83
C GLN A 29 18.94 -57.68 -17.00
N SER A 30 17.67 -57.92 -16.71
CA SER A 30 17.21 -59.20 -16.19
C SER A 30 17.06 -60.18 -17.35
N ALA A 31 18.15 -60.81 -17.76
CA ALA A 31 18.10 -62.07 -18.50
C ALA A 31 17.74 -63.21 -17.53
N THR A 32 16.48 -63.24 -17.08
CA THR A 32 15.90 -64.44 -16.48
C THR A 32 15.03 -65.11 -17.51
N ARG A 33 15.51 -66.25 -18.02
CA ARG A 33 14.77 -67.28 -18.74
C ARG A 33 13.30 -67.29 -18.31
N ALA A 34 12.39 -66.90 -19.20
CA ALA A 34 10.96 -66.89 -18.94
C ALA A 34 10.45 -68.33 -18.74
N THR A 35 10.44 -68.81 -17.51
CA THR A 35 9.53 -69.91 -17.14
C THR A 35 8.11 -69.35 -17.26
N ARG A 36 7.29 -69.95 -18.13
CA ARG A 36 5.86 -69.62 -18.24
C ARG A 36 5.18 -69.85 -16.88
N ARG A 37 5.13 -68.82 -16.04
CA ARG A 37 4.31 -68.82 -14.83
C ARG A 37 2.90 -68.41 -15.25
N LYS A 38 1.92 -69.20 -14.84
CA LYS A 38 0.51 -68.87 -15.04
C LYS A 38 0.22 -67.60 -14.22
N PRO A 39 -0.38 -66.57 -14.82
CA PRO A 39 -0.71 -65.34 -14.10
C PRO A 39 -1.62 -65.67 -12.91
N THR A 40 -1.29 -65.08 -11.77
CA THR A 40 -2.08 -65.25 -10.55
C THR A 40 -3.39 -64.46 -10.71
N PHE A 41 -4.49 -64.93 -10.10
CA PHE A 41 -5.79 -64.25 -10.16
C PHE A 41 -5.67 -62.76 -9.78
N SER A 42 -4.88 -62.42 -8.75
CA SER A 42 -4.61 -61.03 -8.37
C SER A 42 -3.93 -60.20 -9.47
N GLU A 43 -3.10 -60.80 -10.32
CA GLU A 43 -2.42 -60.11 -11.43
C GLU A 43 -3.39 -59.87 -12.59
N MET A 44 -4.30 -60.81 -12.87
CA MET A 44 -5.37 -60.60 -13.85
C MET A 44 -6.34 -59.49 -13.42
N PHE A 45 -6.73 -59.44 -12.14
CA PHE A 45 -7.58 -58.37 -11.62
C PHE A 45 -6.89 -57.01 -11.66
N THR A 46 -5.60 -56.96 -11.31
CA THR A 46 -4.81 -55.74 -11.41
C THR A 46 -4.68 -55.26 -12.87
N ALA A 47 -4.48 -56.18 -13.82
CA ALA A 47 -4.43 -55.85 -15.25
C ALA A 47 -5.78 -55.32 -15.78
N CYS A 48 -6.90 -55.92 -15.34
CA CYS A 48 -8.23 -55.44 -15.70
C CYS A 48 -8.55 -54.07 -15.08
N TYR A 49 -8.16 -53.83 -13.83
CA TYR A 49 -8.43 -52.54 -13.17
C TYR A 49 -7.57 -51.41 -13.76
N THR A 50 -6.32 -51.70 -14.09
CA THR A 50 -5.41 -50.74 -14.73
C THR A 50 -5.83 -50.42 -16.17
N SER A 51 -6.42 -51.37 -16.91
CA SER A 51 -6.94 -51.09 -18.25
C SER A 51 -8.19 -50.18 -18.21
N ILE A 52 -9.10 -50.39 -17.26
CA ILE A 52 -10.27 -49.53 -17.05
C ILE A 52 -9.83 -48.11 -16.66
N MET A 53 -8.91 -47.98 -15.70
CA MET A 53 -8.40 -46.67 -15.29
C MET A 53 -7.56 -46.00 -16.40
N GLY A 54 -6.77 -46.76 -17.16
CA GLY A 54 -5.98 -46.26 -18.28
C GLY A 54 -6.85 -45.70 -19.41
N THR A 55 -7.92 -46.42 -19.78
CA THR A 55 -8.89 -45.95 -20.78
C THR A 55 -9.65 -44.71 -20.33
N ALA A 56 -10.06 -44.65 -19.05
CA ALA A 56 -10.68 -43.45 -18.47
C ALA A 56 -9.72 -42.25 -18.46
N ALA A 57 -8.44 -42.45 -18.14
CA ALA A 57 -7.43 -41.40 -18.13
C ALA A 57 -7.17 -40.82 -19.53
N VAL A 58 -7.14 -41.67 -20.56
CA VAL A 58 -6.97 -41.22 -21.96
C VAL A 58 -8.19 -40.40 -22.42
N LEU A 59 -9.41 -40.82 -22.08
CA LEU A 59 -10.62 -40.07 -22.40
C LEU A 59 -10.70 -38.74 -21.66
N ASP A 60 -10.31 -38.71 -20.38
CA ASP A 60 -10.25 -37.48 -19.58
C ASP A 60 -9.19 -36.50 -20.12
N ALA A 61 -8.03 -37.01 -20.54
CA ALA A 61 -6.98 -36.22 -21.19
C ALA A 61 -7.50 -35.57 -22.47
N LYS A 62 -8.21 -36.33 -23.32
CA LYS A 62 -8.80 -35.80 -24.56
C LYS A 62 -9.80 -34.67 -24.30
N ARG A 63 -10.70 -34.84 -23.31
CA ARG A 63 -11.67 -33.79 -22.93
C ARG A 63 -10.98 -32.54 -22.38
N LYS A 64 -9.90 -32.70 -21.63
CA LYS A 64 -9.10 -31.56 -21.13
C LYS A 64 -8.41 -30.81 -22.25
N ASP A 65 -7.89 -31.51 -23.26
CA ASP A 65 -7.27 -30.88 -24.42
C ASP A 65 -8.30 -30.14 -25.31
N GLU A 66 -9.49 -30.71 -25.49
CA GLU A 66 -10.60 -30.01 -26.18
C GLU A 66 -10.98 -28.71 -25.44
N ARG A 67 -11.10 -28.76 -24.12
CA ARG A 67 -11.39 -27.57 -23.30
C ARG A 67 -10.28 -26.51 -23.38
N ARG A 68 -9.02 -26.91 -23.46
CA ARG A 68 -7.88 -25.98 -23.63
C ARG A 68 -7.96 -25.26 -24.96
N LYS A 69 -8.23 -25.99 -26.05
CA LYS A 69 -8.41 -25.39 -27.39
C LYS A 69 -9.57 -24.40 -27.43
N ASP A 70 -10.68 -24.70 -26.75
CA ASP A 70 -11.80 -23.78 -26.64
C ASP A 70 -11.43 -22.50 -25.87
N LEU A 71 -10.69 -22.62 -24.77
CA LEU A 71 -10.19 -21.47 -24.01
C LEU A 71 -9.20 -20.63 -24.83
N ASP A 72 -8.30 -21.26 -25.58
CA ASP A 72 -7.36 -20.56 -26.44
C ASP A 72 -8.09 -19.80 -27.56
N ARG A 73 -9.13 -20.40 -28.14
CA ARG A 73 -10.00 -19.71 -29.11
C ARG A 73 -10.70 -18.49 -28.50
N GLN A 74 -11.31 -18.65 -27.33
CA GLN A 74 -11.97 -17.53 -26.63
C GLN A 74 -10.98 -16.39 -26.31
N LEU A 75 -9.73 -16.74 -26.00
CA LEU A 75 -8.69 -15.78 -25.69
C LEU A 75 -8.24 -15.01 -26.94
N GLU A 76 -8.13 -15.67 -28.09
CA GLU A 76 -7.84 -15.00 -29.37
C GLU A 76 -9.01 -14.14 -29.86
N GLU A 77 -10.26 -14.60 -29.70
CA GLU A 77 -11.45 -13.78 -30.00
C GLU A 77 -11.48 -12.51 -29.12
N ALA A 78 -11.26 -12.65 -27.81
CA ALA A 78 -11.21 -11.51 -26.89
C ALA A 78 -10.05 -10.53 -27.22
N LYS A 79 -8.89 -11.04 -27.65
CA LYS A 79 -7.78 -10.20 -28.12
C LYS A 79 -8.15 -9.42 -29.39
N ALA A 80 -8.82 -10.07 -30.34
CA ALA A 80 -9.25 -9.45 -31.59
C ALA A 80 -10.31 -8.37 -31.36
N GLU A 81 -11.28 -8.62 -30.46
CA GLU A 81 -12.25 -7.62 -30.03
C GLU A 81 -11.57 -6.42 -29.35
N PHE A 82 -10.60 -6.68 -28.47
CA PHE A 82 -9.85 -5.61 -27.81
C PHE A 82 -9.04 -4.77 -28.81
N ALA A 83 -8.41 -5.39 -29.80
CA ALA A 83 -7.69 -4.69 -30.87
C ALA A 83 -8.62 -3.79 -31.68
N LYS A 84 -9.83 -4.26 -32.05
CA LYS A 84 -10.84 -3.44 -32.72
C LYS A 84 -11.32 -2.27 -31.88
N VAL A 85 -11.46 -2.46 -30.56
CA VAL A 85 -11.84 -1.36 -29.65
C VAL A 85 -10.71 -0.34 -29.53
N MET A 86 -9.44 -0.77 -29.53
CA MET A 86 -8.28 0.13 -29.55
C MET A 86 -8.18 0.95 -30.85
N GLU A 87 -8.44 0.33 -32.00
CA GLU A 87 -8.39 1.01 -33.30
C GLU A 87 -9.54 2.03 -33.47
N ASN A 88 -10.70 1.75 -32.88
CA ASN A 88 -11.87 2.63 -32.91
C ASN A 88 -11.89 3.67 -31.76
N ALA A 89 -10.93 3.62 -30.84
CA ALA A 89 -10.84 4.63 -29.80
C ALA A 89 -10.35 5.94 -30.44
N PRO A 90 -11.04 7.08 -30.23
CA PRO A 90 -10.51 8.37 -30.68
C PRO A 90 -9.11 8.55 -30.07
N ALA A 91 -8.20 9.14 -30.84
CA ALA A 91 -6.89 9.56 -30.35
C ALA A 91 -7.09 10.61 -29.25
N ASP A 92 -7.39 10.14 -28.05
CA ASP A 92 -7.42 10.91 -26.84
C ASP A 92 -5.96 11.33 -26.63
N THR A 93 -5.64 12.57 -26.99
CA THR A 93 -4.46 13.30 -26.53
C THR A 93 -4.56 13.41 -25.02
N ARG A 94 -4.38 12.28 -24.34
CA ARG A 94 -4.06 12.24 -22.94
C ARG A 94 -2.68 12.83 -22.88
N GLU A 95 -2.59 14.08 -22.45
CA GLU A 95 -1.36 14.63 -21.91
C GLU A 95 -0.81 13.60 -20.94
N THR A 96 0.17 12.85 -21.43
CA THR A 96 0.76 11.76 -20.69
C THR A 96 1.54 12.46 -19.60
N ALA A 97 1.22 12.15 -18.34
CA ALA A 97 1.88 12.81 -17.22
C ALA A 97 3.40 12.73 -17.43
N PRO A 98 4.14 13.82 -17.18
CA PRO A 98 5.57 13.89 -17.50
C PRO A 98 6.30 12.69 -16.93
N ALA A 99 7.27 12.17 -17.70
CA ALA A 99 8.17 11.14 -17.22
C ALA A 99 8.85 11.66 -15.94
N GLY A 100 8.71 10.91 -14.85
CA GLY A 100 9.01 11.40 -13.50
C GLY A 100 7.82 11.34 -12.55
N SER A 101 6.60 11.63 -13.05
CA SER A 101 5.39 11.65 -12.26
C SER A 101 5.02 10.25 -11.75
N ILE A 102 4.69 10.16 -10.45
CA ILE A 102 4.12 8.94 -9.84
C ILE A 102 2.82 8.52 -10.56
N ALA A 103 2.22 9.39 -11.39
CA ALA A 103 1.01 9.10 -12.17
C ALA A 103 1.20 8.16 -13.39
N ASN A 104 2.42 7.87 -13.86
CA ASN A 104 2.65 6.89 -14.95
C ASN A 104 2.62 5.43 -14.41
N ARG A 105 1.41 4.86 -14.31
CA ARG A 105 1.09 3.61 -13.58
C ARG A 105 0.48 2.52 -14.49
N TYR A 106 1.20 1.46 -14.85
CA TYR A 106 0.64 0.23 -15.48
C TYR A 106 0.78 -1.02 -14.59
N LYS A 107 -0.09 -2.03 -14.76
CA LYS A 107 -0.10 -3.29 -13.99
C LYS A 107 0.93 -4.31 -14.53
N GLY A 108 1.87 -4.78 -13.69
CA GLY A 108 2.70 -5.96 -14.04
C GLY A 108 4.19 -5.90 -13.70
N ALA A 109 4.73 -4.76 -13.26
CA ALA A 109 6.17 -4.49 -13.15
C ALA A 109 6.94 -5.17 -12.00
N LEU A 110 6.46 -6.30 -11.48
CA LEU A 110 7.11 -6.96 -10.33
C LEU A 110 8.38 -7.75 -10.71
N ARG A 111 8.66 -8.00 -11.99
CA ARG A 111 9.70 -8.96 -12.41
C ARG A 111 10.99 -8.32 -12.94
N ASP A 112 10.94 -7.12 -13.50
CA ASP A 112 12.09 -6.53 -14.22
C ASP A 112 12.55 -5.22 -13.56
N HIS A 113 13.32 -5.32 -12.48
CA HIS A 113 13.77 -4.16 -11.68
C HIS A 113 15.30 -4.06 -11.63
N LYS A 114 15.84 -2.85 -11.77
CA LYS A 114 17.22 -2.54 -11.36
C LYS A 114 17.19 -2.26 -9.85
N LYS A 115 18.08 -2.90 -9.09
CA LYS A 115 18.40 -2.41 -7.74
C LYS A 115 18.88 -0.95 -7.86
N GLN A 116 18.67 -0.14 -6.81
CA GLN A 116 19.36 1.14 -6.67
C GLN A 116 20.84 0.96 -7.03
N GLN A 117 21.51 1.99 -7.58
CA GLN A 117 22.97 1.94 -7.75
C GLN A 117 23.59 1.38 -6.47
N SER A 118 24.46 0.38 -6.61
CA SER A 118 25.00 -0.35 -5.46
C SER A 118 25.62 0.62 -4.46
N GLU A 119 26.34 1.65 -4.92
CA GLU A 119 26.93 2.65 -4.03
C GLU A 119 25.89 3.39 -3.17
N ILE A 120 24.75 3.77 -3.75
CA ILE A 120 23.69 4.50 -3.04
C ILE A 120 22.96 3.57 -2.08
N SER A 121 22.64 2.34 -2.51
CA SER A 121 22.03 1.33 -1.64
C SER A 121 22.96 0.99 -0.48
N ASP A 122 24.23 0.74 -0.75
CA ASP A 122 25.25 0.36 0.22
C ASP A 122 25.52 1.52 1.19
N PHE A 123 25.60 2.77 0.70
CA PHE A 123 25.70 3.95 1.56
C PHE A 123 24.50 4.04 2.49
N PHE A 124 23.30 4.01 1.95
CA PHE A 124 22.10 4.11 2.75
C PHE A 124 22.01 2.92 3.73
N ASP A 125 22.36 1.70 3.32
CA ASP A 125 22.32 0.49 4.15
C ASP A 125 23.40 0.54 5.25
N SER A 126 24.55 1.17 4.97
CA SER A 126 25.60 1.45 5.96
C SER A 126 25.16 2.42 7.04
N LEU A 127 24.23 3.33 6.75
CA LEU A 127 23.62 4.18 7.77
C LEU A 127 22.78 3.35 8.76
N GLY A 128 22.44 2.10 8.46
CA GLY A 128 21.60 1.27 9.31
C GLY A 128 20.14 1.74 9.35
N ARG A 129 19.31 1.10 10.18
CA ARG A 129 17.91 1.53 10.35
C ARG A 129 17.90 2.88 11.05
N THR A 130 17.09 3.80 10.57
CA THR A 130 16.99 5.14 11.16
C THR A 130 16.57 5.14 12.64
N GLN A 131 15.89 4.07 13.10
CA GLN A 131 15.55 3.86 14.51
C GLN A 131 16.77 3.63 15.42
N THR A 132 17.91 3.22 14.85
CA THR A 132 19.16 3.01 15.60
C THR A 132 20.10 4.21 15.54
N TRP A 133 19.71 5.29 14.83
CA TRP A 133 20.52 6.49 14.78
C TRP A 133 20.51 7.14 16.16
N PRO A 134 21.69 7.48 16.72
CA PRO A 134 21.73 8.27 17.95
C PRO A 134 20.99 9.58 17.69
N LYS A 135 20.07 9.94 18.59
CA LYS A 135 19.50 11.30 18.58
C LYS A 135 20.69 12.26 18.59
N ALA A 136 20.70 13.23 17.69
CA ALA A 136 21.77 14.23 17.66
C ALA A 136 21.94 14.76 19.09
N PRO A 137 23.12 14.59 19.71
CA PRO A 137 23.34 15.06 21.06
C PRO A 137 23.07 16.57 21.10
N SER A 138 22.58 17.06 22.24
CA SER A 138 22.55 18.51 22.48
C SER A 138 23.94 19.07 22.17
N ARG A 139 24.01 20.14 21.38
CA ARG A 139 25.28 20.77 21.04
C ARG A 139 26.02 21.13 22.33
N SER A 140 27.33 20.98 22.34
CA SER A 140 28.12 21.41 23.48
C SER A 140 28.03 22.95 23.61
N PRO A 141 28.11 23.50 24.82
CA PRO A 141 28.03 24.95 25.03
C PRO A 141 29.11 25.72 24.25
N GLU A 142 30.27 25.11 24.00
CA GLU A 142 31.34 25.69 23.17
C GLU A 142 30.92 25.82 21.71
N VAL A 143 30.19 24.84 21.17
CA VAL A 143 29.66 24.89 19.79
C VAL A 143 28.54 25.91 19.69
N GLU A 144 27.69 26.06 20.72
CA GLU A 144 26.68 27.12 20.76
C GLU A 144 27.34 28.51 20.80
N MET A 145 28.41 28.68 21.57
CA MET A 145 29.19 29.91 21.63
C MET A 145 29.83 30.27 20.28
N ILE A 146 30.46 29.31 19.60
CA ILE A 146 31.02 29.52 18.26
C ILE A 146 29.92 29.90 17.27
N TRP A 147 28.75 29.28 17.34
CA TRP A 147 27.63 29.63 16.47
C TRP A 147 27.12 31.06 16.71
N ALA A 148 27.06 31.48 17.98
CA ALA A 148 26.71 32.85 18.36
C ALA A 148 27.73 33.87 17.83
N GLU A 149 29.02 33.57 17.98
CA GLU A 149 30.14 34.42 17.56
C GLU A 149 30.17 34.65 16.04
N TYR A 150 29.94 33.59 15.26
CA TYR A 150 29.92 33.66 13.79
C TYR A 150 28.55 33.99 13.20
N GLY A 151 27.53 34.25 14.01
CA GLY A 151 26.16 34.50 13.54
C GLY A 151 25.54 33.31 12.80
N LEU A 152 26.04 32.09 13.05
CA LEU A 152 25.55 30.83 12.48
C LEU A 152 24.39 30.24 13.30
N GLU A 153 23.93 30.93 14.35
CA GLU A 153 22.74 30.55 15.06
C GLU A 153 21.55 30.46 14.10
N PRO A 154 20.90 29.29 13.98
CA PRO A 154 19.57 29.23 13.41
C PRO A 154 18.73 30.08 14.33
N THR A 155 18.26 31.23 13.86
CA THR A 155 17.41 32.10 14.65
C THR A 155 16.29 31.24 15.20
N ARG A 156 16.07 31.13 16.52
CA ARG A 156 15.00 30.24 17.05
C ARG A 156 13.64 30.52 16.41
N ARG A 157 13.40 31.77 16.01
CA ARG A 157 12.26 32.20 15.17
C ARG A 157 12.28 31.58 13.77
N SER A 158 13.43 31.51 13.11
CA SER A 158 13.65 30.82 11.83
C SER A 158 13.42 29.31 11.95
N MET A 159 13.93 28.65 13.01
CA MET A 159 13.66 27.22 13.24
C MET A 159 12.19 26.94 13.51
N SER A 160 11.51 27.73 14.35
CA SER A 160 10.07 27.59 14.59
C SER A 160 9.23 27.85 13.33
N ALA A 161 9.65 28.79 12.48
CA ALA A 161 9.00 29.08 11.20
C ALA A 161 9.28 27.99 10.14
N LEU A 162 10.45 27.35 10.18
CA LEU A 162 10.81 26.17 9.37
C LEU A 162 10.11 24.89 9.85
N LEU A 163 9.78 24.80 11.14
CA LEU A 163 9.10 23.65 11.74
C LEU A 163 7.61 23.61 11.36
N GLY A 164 6.94 24.77 11.35
CA GLY A 164 5.53 24.87 10.97
C GLY A 164 5.28 24.47 9.52
N THR A 165 4.25 23.66 9.29
CA THR A 165 3.80 23.29 7.95
C THR A 165 3.05 24.45 7.31
N ASP A 166 3.48 24.83 6.10
CA ASP A 166 2.74 25.74 5.24
C ASP A 166 1.48 25.05 4.69
N TYR A 167 0.42 25.06 5.51
CA TYR A 167 -0.87 24.50 5.15
C TYR A 167 -1.51 25.16 3.92
N PRO A 168 -1.40 26.49 3.68
CA PRO A 168 -1.88 27.10 2.43
C PRO A 168 -1.22 26.53 1.17
N SER A 169 0.11 26.33 1.17
CA SER A 169 0.79 25.73 0.03
C SER A 169 0.47 24.24 -0.12
N LEU A 170 0.34 23.52 1.00
CA LEU A 170 -0.13 22.14 0.99
C LEU A 170 -1.56 22.03 0.43
N ASP A 171 -2.44 22.96 0.76
CA ASP A 171 -3.82 22.94 0.29
C ASP A 171 -3.92 23.14 -1.23
N ARG A 172 -3.13 24.08 -1.77
CA ARG A 172 -3.00 24.29 -3.22
C ARG A 172 -2.54 23.02 -3.93
N LEU A 173 -1.46 22.40 -3.41
CA LEU A 173 -0.96 21.13 -3.92
C LEU A 173 -2.05 20.04 -3.92
N LEU A 174 -2.80 19.90 -2.82
CA LEU A 174 -3.85 18.88 -2.71
C LEU A 174 -5.05 19.13 -3.64
N PHE A 175 -5.38 20.41 -3.88
CA PHE A 175 -6.44 20.80 -4.80
C PHE A 175 -6.07 20.52 -6.26
N GLU A 176 -4.84 20.86 -6.64
CA GLU A 176 -4.28 20.52 -7.97
C GLU A 176 -4.25 19.00 -8.16
N ASP A 177 -3.78 18.26 -7.15
CA ASP A 177 -3.73 16.79 -7.17
C ASP A 177 -5.14 16.18 -7.37
N GLU A 178 -6.19 16.75 -6.76
CA GLU A 178 -7.58 16.28 -6.91
C GLU A 178 -8.18 16.61 -8.28
N ALA A 179 -7.76 17.72 -8.90
CA ALA A 179 -8.26 18.17 -10.20
C ALA A 179 -7.71 17.35 -11.38
N LEU A 180 -6.62 16.59 -11.19
CA LEU A 180 -5.98 15.82 -12.26
C LEU A 180 -6.86 14.65 -12.75
N PRO A 181 -7.36 14.67 -14.00
CA PRO A 181 -8.32 13.70 -14.50
C PRO A 181 -7.74 12.29 -14.68
N ASN A 182 -6.41 12.17 -14.76
CA ASN A 182 -5.66 10.95 -15.06
C ASN A 182 -5.42 10.06 -13.83
N ILE A 183 -5.70 10.51 -12.61
CA ILE A 183 -5.52 9.68 -11.41
C ILE A 183 -6.73 8.76 -11.25
N GLN A 184 -6.73 7.63 -11.96
CA GLN A 184 -7.67 6.55 -11.67
C GLN A 184 -7.32 5.93 -10.32
N HIS A 185 -7.96 6.41 -9.25
CA HIS A 185 -7.78 5.86 -7.92
C HIS A 185 -8.09 4.37 -7.89
N ARG A 186 -7.35 3.63 -7.06
CA ARG A 186 -7.64 2.22 -6.79
C ARG A 186 -8.90 2.10 -5.94
N ALA A 187 -10.07 2.27 -6.56
CA ALA A 187 -11.35 2.06 -5.92
C ALA A 187 -11.57 0.56 -5.63
N PRO A 188 -12.30 0.20 -4.57
CA PRO A 188 -12.76 -1.17 -4.34
C PRO A 188 -13.57 -1.66 -5.55
N LYS A 189 -13.12 -2.72 -6.22
CA LYS A 189 -13.83 -3.32 -7.37
C LYS A 189 -14.57 -4.60 -7.00
N THR A 190 -14.18 -5.23 -5.90
CA THR A 190 -14.76 -6.51 -5.46
C THR A 190 -15.57 -6.32 -4.18
N ILE A 191 -16.59 -7.15 -3.96
CA ILE A 191 -17.38 -7.13 -2.71
C ILE A 191 -16.47 -7.26 -1.48
N ARG A 192 -15.43 -8.09 -1.55
CA ARG A 192 -14.46 -8.26 -0.46
C ARG A 192 -13.71 -6.95 -0.17
N GLN A 193 -13.30 -6.22 -1.20
CA GLN A 193 -12.64 -4.93 -1.03
C GLN A 193 -13.60 -3.86 -0.51
N MET A 194 -14.87 -3.88 -0.93
CA MET A 194 -15.90 -2.96 -0.43
C MET A 194 -16.16 -3.21 1.06
N LYS A 195 -16.44 -4.46 1.46
CA LYS A 195 -16.58 -4.84 2.87
C LYS A 195 -15.35 -4.48 3.71
N ALA A 196 -14.15 -4.65 3.15
CA ALA A 196 -12.93 -4.22 3.81
C ALA A 196 -12.85 -2.70 3.98
N ALA A 197 -13.34 -1.92 3.02
CA ALA A 197 -13.42 -0.46 3.11
C ALA A 197 -14.47 -0.02 4.14
N GLU A 198 -15.66 -0.65 4.15
CA GLU A 198 -16.73 -0.41 5.15
C GLU A 198 -16.20 -0.67 6.56
N ASN A 199 -15.59 -1.84 6.80
CA ASN A 199 -15.01 -2.20 8.09
C ASN A 199 -13.89 -1.24 8.51
N ASN A 200 -13.02 -0.85 7.56
CA ASN A 200 -11.95 0.12 7.84
C ASN A 200 -12.53 1.49 8.22
N MET A 201 -13.64 1.91 7.62
CA MET A 201 -14.33 3.15 7.97
C MET A 201 -15.02 3.09 9.32
N GLN A 202 -15.70 2.00 9.64
CA GLN A 202 -16.29 1.81 10.96
C GLN A 202 -15.23 1.84 12.07
N GLN A 203 -14.07 1.22 11.83
CA GLN A 203 -12.93 1.25 12.75
C GLN A 203 -12.33 2.65 12.86
N LEU A 204 -12.19 3.37 11.75
CA LEU A 204 -11.69 4.74 11.76
C LEU A 204 -12.65 5.66 12.54
N VAL A 205 -13.95 5.65 12.23
CA VAL A 205 -14.95 6.47 12.93
C VAL A 205 -15.01 6.12 14.41
N SER A 206 -14.95 4.83 14.76
CA SER A 206 -14.85 4.43 16.17
C SER A 206 -13.57 4.97 16.81
N SER A 207 -12.44 4.92 16.12
CA SER A 207 -11.18 5.48 16.64
C SER A 207 -11.24 7.00 16.78
N LEU A 208 -11.89 7.72 15.85
CA LEU A 208 -12.06 9.17 15.93
C LEU A 208 -12.96 9.60 17.10
N LEU A 209 -14.04 8.86 17.35
CA LEU A 209 -14.97 9.13 18.45
C LEU A 209 -14.39 8.76 19.82
N HIS A 210 -13.57 7.72 19.90
CA HIS A 210 -12.92 7.25 21.13
C HIS A 210 -11.46 7.73 21.26
N GLY A 211 -10.99 8.52 20.32
CA GLY A 211 -9.58 8.84 20.15
C GLY A 211 -8.99 9.50 21.38
N LYS A 212 -7.70 9.24 21.62
CA LYS A 212 -6.95 9.77 22.79
C LYS A 212 -6.91 11.30 22.90
N ALA A 213 -7.46 12.05 21.94
CA ALA A 213 -7.78 13.46 22.12
C ALA A 213 -8.65 13.72 23.37
N VAL A 214 -9.39 12.72 23.86
CA VAL A 214 -10.14 12.81 25.13
C VAL A 214 -9.26 12.43 26.34
N ILE A 215 -8.20 11.65 26.18
CA ILE A 215 -7.35 11.15 27.28
C ILE A 215 -5.90 10.92 26.79
N GLY A 216 -5.02 11.92 26.93
CA GLY A 216 -3.58 11.65 27.09
C GLY A 216 -2.59 12.64 26.48
N SER A 217 -1.88 13.32 27.38
CA SER A 217 -0.47 13.77 27.32
C SER A 217 -0.11 15.10 26.61
N GLY A 218 -0.14 16.18 27.42
CA GLY A 218 0.59 17.46 27.28
C GLY A 218 0.06 18.38 26.17
N ASP A 219 -0.94 19.25 26.35
CA ASP A 219 -1.02 20.40 27.26
C ASP A 219 -2.44 20.56 27.84
N THR A 220 -2.77 19.67 28.79
CA THR A 220 -4.14 19.33 29.16
C THR A 220 -4.88 20.31 30.08
N LYS A 221 -4.36 21.51 30.35
CA LYS A 221 -5.09 22.47 31.22
C LYS A 221 -5.93 23.48 30.43
N LYS A 222 -5.52 23.85 29.21
CA LYS A 222 -6.24 24.84 28.40
C LYS A 222 -7.34 24.18 27.57
N THR A 223 -6.99 23.18 26.76
CA THR A 223 -7.93 22.44 25.90
C THR A 223 -8.99 21.68 26.69
N ARG A 224 -8.63 21.10 27.86
CA ARG A 224 -9.58 20.42 28.76
C ARG A 224 -10.57 21.40 29.40
N ARG A 225 -10.11 22.60 29.79
CA ARG A 225 -10.99 23.66 30.32
C ARG A 225 -11.92 24.22 29.25
N GLU A 226 -11.50 24.25 27.99
CA GLU A 226 -12.38 24.69 26.88
C GLU A 226 -13.39 23.61 26.48
N LEU A 227 -12.97 22.34 26.42
CA LEU A 227 -13.89 21.22 26.16
C LEU A 227 -14.87 20.96 27.31
N ASP A 228 -14.45 21.14 28.57
CA ASP A 228 -15.32 21.02 29.75
C ASP A 228 -16.26 22.23 29.92
N LYS A 229 -15.91 23.41 29.37
CA LYS A 229 -16.82 24.58 29.30
C LYS A 229 -17.88 24.44 28.19
N ALA A 230 -17.57 23.71 27.12
CA ALA A 230 -18.53 23.33 26.08
C ALA A 230 -19.52 22.23 26.51
N LYS A 231 -19.50 21.81 27.80
CA LYS A 231 -20.53 20.92 28.38
C LYS A 231 -21.90 21.58 28.51
N HIS A 232 -22.00 22.90 28.38
CA HIS A 232 -23.29 23.57 28.23
C HIS A 232 -23.79 23.43 26.79
N GLY A 233 -24.50 22.32 26.58
CA GLY A 233 -25.62 22.14 25.65
C GLY A 233 -25.57 22.90 24.34
N ASP A 234 -25.04 22.26 23.32
CA ASP A 234 -25.53 22.51 21.97
C ASP A 234 -26.41 21.31 21.59
N CYS A 235 -27.73 21.53 21.53
CA CYS A 235 -28.74 20.51 21.19
C CYS A 235 -28.32 19.71 19.94
N ASP A 236 -27.74 20.42 18.99
CA ASP A 236 -27.24 19.89 17.73
C ASP A 236 -26.14 18.84 17.91
N THR A 237 -25.25 19.00 18.90
CA THR A 237 -24.20 17.99 19.17
C THR A 237 -24.73 16.73 19.82
N GLN A 238 -25.81 16.83 20.61
CA GLN A 238 -26.48 15.67 21.21
C GLN A 238 -27.28 14.91 20.16
N ASN A 239 -28.00 15.63 19.30
CA ASN A 239 -28.74 15.05 18.17
C ASN A 239 -27.78 14.32 17.21
N LEU A 240 -26.67 14.96 16.82
CA LEU A 240 -25.64 14.32 15.99
C LEU A 240 -25.02 13.09 16.68
N GLN A 241 -24.89 13.11 18.01
CA GLN A 241 -24.39 11.95 18.76
C GLN A 241 -25.36 10.77 18.74
N GLN A 242 -26.66 11.06 18.82
CA GLN A 242 -27.70 10.04 18.71
C GLN A 242 -27.76 9.46 17.29
N GLU A 243 -27.77 10.32 16.26
CA GLU A 243 -27.75 9.88 14.86
C GLU A 243 -26.52 9.01 14.56
N LEU A 244 -25.33 9.40 15.04
CA LEU A 244 -24.13 8.57 14.87
C LEU A 244 -24.24 7.22 15.59
N ALA A 245 -24.92 7.16 16.73
CA ALA A 245 -25.15 5.90 17.42
C ALA A 245 -26.10 4.99 16.60
N GLU A 246 -27.15 5.56 16.02
CA GLU A 246 -28.12 4.86 15.16
C GLU A 246 -27.47 4.35 13.87
N LEU A 247 -26.69 5.18 13.19
CA LEU A 247 -25.93 4.80 11.98
C LEU A 247 -24.95 3.65 12.27
N ARG A 248 -24.28 3.68 13.43
CA ARG A 248 -23.36 2.60 13.84
C ARG A 248 -24.09 1.31 14.18
N GLN A 249 -25.24 1.38 14.84
CA GLN A 249 -26.09 0.20 15.11
C GLN A 249 -26.58 -0.43 13.80
N SER A 250 -26.85 0.41 12.80
CA SER A 250 -27.29 0.00 11.47
C SER A 250 -26.15 -0.46 10.55
N ASN A 251 -24.91 -0.55 11.05
CA ASN A 251 -23.71 -0.97 10.32
C ASN A 251 -23.35 -0.12 9.09
N TYR A 252 -23.66 1.18 9.09
CA TYR A 252 -23.14 2.10 8.08
C TYR A 252 -21.61 2.26 8.18
N PRO A 253 -20.90 2.66 7.10
CA PRO A 253 -21.43 2.97 5.77
C PRO A 253 -21.69 1.70 4.95
N HIS A 254 -22.67 1.77 4.05
CA HIS A 254 -22.88 0.75 3.02
C HIS A 254 -22.54 1.32 1.65
N TYR A 255 -21.60 0.68 0.95
CA TYR A 255 -21.17 1.14 -0.37
C TYR A 255 -21.85 0.33 -1.47
N GLU A 256 -22.38 1.03 -2.48
CA GLU A 256 -22.97 0.41 -3.66
C GLU A 256 -21.91 0.20 -4.76
N ARG A 257 -22.04 -0.90 -5.51
CA ARG A 257 -21.04 -1.32 -6.50
C ARG A 257 -21.08 -0.51 -7.79
N GLU A 258 -22.25 -0.01 -8.16
CA GLU A 258 -22.51 0.48 -9.51
C GLU A 258 -23.02 1.90 -9.46
N VAL A 259 -22.10 2.84 -9.65
CA VAL A 259 -22.42 4.20 -10.00
C VAL A 259 -21.52 4.56 -11.18
N ASP A 260 -22.10 5.24 -12.16
CA ASP A 260 -21.40 5.90 -13.25
C ASP A 260 -20.07 6.54 -12.75
N SER A 261 -18.98 6.31 -13.48
CA SER A 261 -17.66 6.84 -13.11
C SER A 261 -17.68 8.37 -12.96
N GLY A 262 -18.59 9.09 -13.61
CA GLY A 262 -18.81 10.52 -13.43
C GLY A 262 -19.45 10.85 -12.08
N ALA A 263 -20.57 10.22 -11.76
CA ALA A 263 -21.26 10.39 -10.48
C ALA A 263 -20.38 9.98 -9.26
N LEU A 264 -19.54 8.94 -9.39
CA LEU A 264 -18.56 8.56 -8.36
C LEU A 264 -17.58 9.69 -8.03
N LYS A 265 -16.99 10.30 -9.07
CA LYS A 265 -16.06 11.42 -8.91
C LYS A 265 -16.76 12.61 -8.25
N LYS A 266 -17.98 12.92 -8.69
CA LYS A 266 -18.78 14.01 -8.13
C LYS A 266 -19.08 13.80 -6.64
N CYS A 267 -19.56 12.62 -6.25
CA CYS A 267 -19.81 12.30 -4.83
C CYS A 267 -18.55 12.42 -3.97
N SER A 268 -17.40 11.96 -4.47
CA SER A 268 -16.14 12.09 -3.75
C SER A 268 -15.65 13.54 -3.62
N ALA A 269 -15.83 14.35 -4.66
CA ALA A 269 -15.49 15.77 -4.65
C ALA A 269 -16.43 16.57 -3.72
N ASP A 270 -17.72 16.25 -3.72
CA ASP A 270 -18.71 16.86 -2.84
C ASP A 270 -18.42 16.53 -1.36
N LEU A 271 -18.05 15.28 -1.06
CA LEU A 271 -17.59 14.88 0.27
C LEU A 271 -16.35 15.70 0.69
N ASN A 272 -15.32 15.76 -0.16
CA ASN A 272 -14.09 16.48 0.16
C ASN A 272 -14.33 17.98 0.34
N ARG A 273 -15.21 18.59 -0.47
CA ARG A 273 -15.66 19.98 -0.29
C ARG A 273 -16.33 20.19 1.07
N SER A 274 -17.24 19.30 1.45
CA SER A 274 -17.93 19.36 2.75
C SER A 274 -16.97 19.18 3.93
N LEU A 275 -15.99 18.28 3.81
CA LEU A 275 -14.96 18.12 4.83
C LEU A 275 -14.08 19.37 4.97
N ARG A 276 -13.67 20.00 3.86
CA ARG A 276 -12.90 21.26 3.89
C ARG A 276 -13.68 22.37 4.59
N SER A 277 -14.96 22.56 4.25
CA SER A 277 -15.77 23.60 4.90
C SER A 277 -15.98 23.35 6.39
N ILE A 278 -16.09 22.09 6.83
CA ILE A 278 -16.13 21.74 8.26
C ILE A 278 -14.82 22.11 8.96
N PHE A 279 -13.66 21.86 8.33
CA PHE A 279 -12.36 22.21 8.90
C PHE A 279 -12.05 23.71 8.88
N GLU A 280 -12.56 24.46 7.89
CA GLU A 280 -12.41 25.94 7.85
C GLU A 280 -13.07 26.62 9.05
N VAL A 281 -14.20 26.08 9.51
CA VAL A 281 -14.95 26.59 10.68
C VAL A 281 -14.41 25.99 12.00
N ALA A 282 -13.42 25.10 11.95
CA ALA A 282 -12.89 24.44 13.14
C ALA A 282 -12.12 25.45 14.02
N GLN A 283 -12.53 25.53 15.27
CA GLN A 283 -11.96 26.37 16.32
C GLN A 283 -11.80 25.53 17.59
N PRO A 284 -10.87 25.88 18.50
CA PRO A 284 -10.68 25.15 19.75
C PRO A 284 -11.96 24.94 20.57
N SER A 285 -12.92 25.88 20.47
CA SER A 285 -14.21 25.83 21.15
C SER A 285 -15.21 24.82 20.57
N ASN A 286 -15.12 24.48 19.27
CA ASN A 286 -16.09 23.63 18.57
C ASN A 286 -15.50 22.30 18.06
N LEU A 287 -14.26 21.95 18.45
CA LEU A 287 -13.57 20.74 17.98
C LEU A 287 -14.40 19.45 18.10
N ARG A 288 -15.17 19.31 19.19
CA ARG A 288 -16.07 18.15 19.37
C ARG A 288 -17.14 18.12 18.28
N ALA A 289 -17.81 19.24 18.00
CA ALA A 289 -18.81 19.32 16.94
C ALA A 289 -18.19 19.06 15.55
N THR A 290 -16.98 19.59 15.30
CA THR A 290 -16.22 19.33 14.06
C THR A 290 -15.95 17.84 13.87
N ILE A 291 -15.44 17.15 14.90
CA ILE A 291 -15.19 15.69 14.84
C ILE A 291 -16.48 14.93 14.55
N MET A 292 -17.60 15.30 15.20
CA MET A 292 -18.89 14.65 15.01
C MET A 292 -19.42 14.83 13.59
N LYS A 293 -19.34 16.05 13.04
CA LYS A 293 -19.74 16.35 11.66
C LYS A 293 -18.89 15.59 10.64
N VAL A 294 -17.58 15.51 10.86
CA VAL A 294 -16.66 14.70 10.03
C VAL A 294 -17.07 13.22 10.07
N CYS A 295 -17.28 12.66 11.27
CA CYS A 295 -17.71 11.27 11.42
C CYS A 295 -19.06 11.00 10.74
N HIS A 296 -20.01 11.92 10.85
CA HIS A 296 -21.33 11.79 10.21
C HIS A 296 -21.18 11.75 8.68
N ASN A 297 -20.45 12.70 8.10
CA ASN A 297 -20.20 12.73 6.66
C ASN A 297 -19.50 11.47 6.15
N LEU A 298 -18.58 10.89 6.93
CA LEU A 298 -17.91 9.64 6.57
C LEU A 298 -18.84 8.41 6.60
N LEU A 299 -19.82 8.37 7.50
CA LEU A 299 -20.79 7.27 7.59
C LEU A 299 -21.93 7.39 6.57
N VAL A 300 -22.35 8.62 6.26
CA VAL A 300 -23.46 8.89 5.33
C VAL A 300 -23.00 8.85 3.88
N SER A 301 -21.70 9.02 3.62
CA SER A 301 -21.18 8.93 2.26
C SER A 301 -21.52 7.59 1.61
N SER A 302 -22.15 7.64 0.43
CA SER A 302 -22.49 6.47 -0.37
C SER A 302 -21.28 5.82 -1.05
N GLN A 303 -20.10 6.45 -0.97
CA GLN A 303 -18.89 6.01 -1.65
C GLN A 303 -17.71 5.84 -0.69
N PRO A 304 -16.82 4.87 -0.95
CA PRO A 304 -15.64 4.68 -0.13
C PRO A 304 -14.71 5.89 -0.26
N PRO A 305 -14.03 6.29 0.83
CA PRO A 305 -13.11 7.42 0.80
C PRO A 305 -11.98 7.19 -0.19
N THR A 306 -11.67 8.25 -0.94
CA THR A 306 -10.55 8.25 -1.89
C THR A 306 -9.26 8.69 -1.21
N ILE A 307 -8.15 8.64 -1.94
CA ILE A 307 -6.87 9.12 -1.42
C ILE A 307 -6.93 10.62 -1.03
N HIS A 308 -7.67 11.43 -1.79
CA HIS A 308 -7.86 12.86 -1.49
C HIS A 308 -8.71 13.07 -0.23
N THR A 309 -9.67 12.19 0.06
CA THR A 309 -10.42 12.22 1.32
C THR A 309 -9.50 12.03 2.51
N TYR A 310 -8.58 11.05 2.45
CA TYR A 310 -7.57 10.89 3.52
C TYR A 310 -6.62 12.08 3.61
N ASN A 311 -6.15 12.61 2.48
CA ASN A 311 -5.27 13.78 2.49
C ASN A 311 -5.96 14.99 3.15
N THR A 312 -7.24 15.20 2.84
CA THR A 312 -8.08 16.27 3.42
C THR A 312 -8.26 16.08 4.92
N LEU A 313 -8.54 14.85 5.37
CA LEU A 313 -8.67 14.54 6.80
C LEU A 313 -7.36 14.75 7.57
N ILE A 314 -6.23 14.26 7.06
CA ILE A 314 -4.91 14.41 7.70
C ILE A 314 -4.57 15.89 7.83
N LYS A 315 -4.63 16.63 6.72
CA LYS A 315 -4.37 18.08 6.69
C LYS A 315 -5.32 18.83 7.63
N GLY A 316 -6.62 18.54 7.58
CA GLY A 316 -7.64 19.19 8.40
C GLY A 316 -7.44 18.97 9.90
N PHE A 317 -7.17 17.73 10.33
CA PHE A 317 -6.91 17.44 11.73
C PHE A 317 -5.58 18.02 12.22
N ASP A 318 -4.52 17.97 11.41
CA ASP A 318 -3.23 18.56 11.78
C ASP A 318 -3.29 20.10 11.87
N ALA A 319 -3.95 20.76 10.93
CA ALA A 319 -4.17 22.21 10.97
C ALA A 319 -5.04 22.64 12.17
N ALA A 320 -5.97 21.79 12.61
CA ALA A 320 -6.77 22.00 13.81
C ALA A 320 -6.03 21.63 15.12
N GLY A 321 -4.77 21.17 15.06
CA GLY A 321 -3.99 20.73 16.22
C GLY A 321 -4.44 19.39 16.82
N LEU A 322 -5.31 18.65 16.13
CA LEU A 322 -5.84 17.36 16.54
C LEU A 322 -4.96 16.20 16.06
N HIS A 323 -3.65 16.30 16.29
CA HIS A 323 -2.66 15.33 15.78
C HIS A 323 -2.93 13.86 16.15
N PRO A 324 -3.44 13.50 17.35
CA PRO A 324 -3.76 12.11 17.66
C PRO A 324 -4.81 11.51 16.71
N LEU A 325 -5.80 12.31 16.30
CA LEU A 325 -6.83 11.88 15.36
C LEU A 325 -6.27 11.79 13.94
N ALA A 326 -5.42 12.73 13.54
CA ALA A 326 -4.68 12.64 12.28
C ALA A 326 -3.83 11.36 12.23
N SER A 327 -3.18 10.97 13.33
CA SER A 327 -2.46 9.69 13.43
C SER A 327 -3.35 8.46 13.23
N ASP A 328 -4.60 8.49 13.72
CA ASP A 328 -5.56 7.40 13.48
C ASP A 328 -5.98 7.33 12.00
N VAL A 329 -6.17 8.49 11.35
CA VAL A 329 -6.42 8.58 9.90
C VAL A 329 -5.23 8.05 9.10
N VAL A 330 -4.00 8.42 9.47
CA VAL A 330 -2.77 7.91 8.83
C VAL A 330 -2.67 6.39 8.97
N LYS A 331 -2.97 5.83 10.14
CA LYS A 331 -2.98 4.38 10.35
C LYS A 331 -4.01 3.69 9.45
N SER A 332 -5.23 4.22 9.37
CA SER A 332 -6.28 3.72 8.49
C SER A 332 -5.88 3.79 7.00
N LEU A 333 -5.26 4.89 6.57
CA LEU A 333 -4.72 5.03 5.21
C LEU A 333 -3.65 3.97 4.90
N LEU A 334 -2.70 3.76 5.82
CA LEU A 334 -1.64 2.76 5.66
C LEU A 334 -2.18 1.32 5.66
N GLN A 335 -3.32 1.06 6.30
CA GLN A 335 -4.00 -0.25 6.25
C GLN A 335 -4.84 -0.45 4.98
N SER A 336 -5.33 0.63 4.37
CA SER A 336 -6.10 0.59 3.12
C SER A 336 -5.31 -0.01 1.94
N LYS A 337 -5.93 -0.21 0.78
CA LYS A 337 -5.21 -0.58 -0.46
C LYS A 337 -5.11 0.57 -1.46
N LEU A 338 -5.41 1.79 -1.01
CA LEU A 338 -5.28 3.00 -1.79
C LEU A 338 -3.81 3.28 -2.13
N GLU A 339 -3.60 3.86 -3.29
CA GLU A 339 -2.29 4.24 -3.78
C GLU A 339 -2.05 5.73 -3.49
N PRO A 340 -0.98 6.09 -2.76
CA PRO A 340 -0.71 7.48 -2.42
C PRO A 340 -0.33 8.31 -3.65
N THR A 341 -0.65 9.60 -3.60
CA THR A 341 -0.16 10.62 -4.54
C THR A 341 1.05 11.33 -3.97
N GLN A 342 1.68 12.21 -4.74
CA GLN A 342 2.74 13.08 -4.22
C GLN A 342 2.23 13.92 -3.05
N GLY A 343 1.02 14.50 -3.19
CA GLY A 343 0.37 15.23 -2.10
C GLY A 343 0.18 14.39 -0.84
N THR A 344 -0.17 13.10 -0.98
CA THR A 344 -0.26 12.19 0.18
C THR A 344 1.08 12.02 0.90
N LEU A 345 2.19 11.86 0.16
CA LEU A 345 3.51 11.70 0.77
C LEU A 345 3.90 12.95 1.55
N VAL A 346 3.65 14.13 0.98
CA VAL A 346 3.88 15.41 1.65
C VAL A 346 3.01 15.52 2.91
N CYS A 347 1.72 15.15 2.85
CA CYS A 347 0.85 15.12 4.04
C CYS A 347 1.40 14.20 5.14
N LEU A 348 1.86 12.99 4.79
CA LEU A 348 2.39 12.04 5.77
C LEU A 348 3.67 12.56 6.44
N LEU A 349 4.58 13.15 5.66
CA LEU A 349 5.83 13.69 6.19
C LEU A 349 5.56 14.92 7.07
N ASN A 350 4.68 15.82 6.64
CA ASN A 350 4.29 16.97 7.44
C ASN A 350 3.59 16.56 8.74
N HIS A 351 2.69 15.57 8.72
CA HIS A 351 2.05 15.04 9.93
C HIS A 351 3.08 14.57 10.97
N PHE A 352 4.07 13.77 10.55
CA PHE A 352 5.10 13.26 11.47
C PHE A 352 6.11 14.34 11.89
N LYS A 353 6.28 15.39 11.09
CA LYS A 353 7.04 16.59 11.45
C LYS A 353 6.33 17.38 12.56
N GLU A 354 5.03 17.66 12.39
CA GLU A 354 4.21 18.39 13.39
C GLU A 354 4.10 17.64 14.73
N THR A 355 4.01 16.31 14.68
CA THR A 355 4.01 15.48 15.89
C THR A 355 5.39 15.25 16.51
N ASN A 356 6.45 15.74 15.87
CA ASN A 356 7.85 15.51 16.23
C ASN A 356 8.20 14.02 16.42
N ASP A 357 7.55 13.14 15.64
CA ASP A 357 7.77 11.69 15.66
C ASP A 357 8.78 11.30 14.58
N SER A 358 10.06 11.56 14.86
CA SER A 358 11.17 11.27 13.94
C SER A 358 11.27 9.79 13.56
N GLY A 359 10.86 8.88 14.45
CA GLY A 359 10.85 7.44 14.18
C GLY A 359 9.84 7.07 13.10
N LYS A 360 8.60 7.55 13.20
CA LYS A 360 7.57 7.32 12.18
C LYS A 360 7.83 8.11 10.90
N PHE A 361 8.35 9.33 11.00
CA PHE A 361 8.78 10.12 9.85
C PHE A 361 9.77 9.33 8.99
N ASN A 362 10.83 8.80 9.60
CA ASN A 362 11.82 8.01 8.90
C ASN A 362 11.26 6.67 8.41
N ASN A 363 10.31 6.05 9.14
CA ASN A 363 9.64 4.84 8.65
C ASN A 363 8.89 5.09 7.32
N ILE A 364 8.28 6.27 7.14
CA ILE A 364 7.65 6.64 5.87
C ILE A 364 8.71 6.78 4.77
N ILE A 365 9.85 7.41 5.05
CA ILE A 365 10.96 7.51 4.08
C ILE A 365 11.51 6.13 3.71
N GLU A 366 11.68 5.22 4.68
CA GLU A 366 12.09 3.83 4.43
C GLU A 366 11.08 3.09 3.53
N ARG A 367 9.78 3.38 3.67
CA ARG A 367 8.73 2.84 2.78
C ARG A 367 8.76 3.45 1.38
N MET A 368 9.06 4.74 1.26
CA MET A 368 9.18 5.46 -0.02
C MET A 368 10.40 4.97 -0.82
N THR A 369 11.53 4.78 -0.14
CA THR A 369 12.79 4.29 -0.72
C THR A 369 12.79 2.78 -0.96
N GLY A 370 11.79 2.05 -0.43
CA GLY A 370 11.64 0.62 -0.65
C GLY A 370 12.52 -0.26 0.25
N ARG A 371 13.14 0.33 1.29
CA ARG A 371 13.88 -0.37 2.37
C ARG A 371 12.96 -1.15 3.29
N ASP A 372 11.79 -0.58 3.58
CA ASP A 372 10.73 -1.29 4.29
C ASP A 372 9.97 -2.20 3.31
N CYS A 373 9.89 -3.49 3.65
CA CYS A 373 9.22 -4.50 2.83
C CYS A 373 7.71 -4.24 2.65
N ARG A 374 7.09 -3.46 3.55
CA ARG A 374 5.69 -3.06 3.45
C ARG A 374 5.47 -2.09 2.29
N GLY A 375 6.51 -1.33 1.92
CA GLY A 375 6.47 -0.29 0.89
C GLY A 375 5.43 0.81 1.15
N ILE A 376 5.31 1.73 0.19
CA ILE A 376 4.31 2.82 0.21
C ILE A 376 3.17 2.60 -0.79
N LYS A 377 3.03 1.38 -1.34
CA LYS A 377 2.00 0.97 -2.32
C LYS A 377 2.06 1.68 -3.67
N ILE A 378 3.15 2.38 -3.96
CA ILE A 378 3.48 2.91 -5.29
C ILE A 378 4.21 1.82 -6.09
N ARG A 379 3.92 1.69 -7.39
CA ARG A 379 4.65 0.79 -8.31
C ARG A 379 6.12 1.23 -8.45
N ARG A 380 7.04 0.28 -8.54
CA ARG A 380 8.44 0.55 -8.96
C ARG A 380 8.49 0.71 -10.49
N LYS A 381 9.18 1.74 -11.00
CA LYS A 381 9.36 1.98 -12.45
C LYS A 381 10.19 0.85 -13.08
N LEU A 382 9.89 0.52 -14.34
CA LEU A 382 10.69 -0.42 -15.14
C LEU A 382 11.97 0.26 -15.63
N ILE A 383 12.99 -0.52 -15.98
CA ILE A 383 14.31 -0.02 -16.41
C ILE A 383 14.18 0.83 -17.68
N ASP A 384 13.41 0.35 -18.64
CA ASP A 384 13.22 1.01 -19.94
C ASP A 384 12.51 2.36 -19.78
N GLU A 385 11.54 2.45 -18.85
CA GLU A 385 10.81 3.69 -18.55
C GLU A 385 11.67 4.78 -17.88
N VAL A 386 12.77 4.40 -17.21
CA VAL A 386 13.71 5.37 -16.61
C VAL A 386 14.71 5.87 -17.66
N LEU A 387 15.11 5.01 -18.59
CA LEU A 387 16.08 5.36 -19.65
C LEU A 387 15.46 6.24 -20.75
N GLU A 388 14.15 6.14 -20.95
CA GLU A 388 13.38 6.99 -21.86
C GLU A 388 13.01 8.36 -21.25
N ASP A 389 13.29 8.58 -19.96
CA ASP A 389 12.97 9.84 -19.27
C ASP A 389 14.11 10.87 -19.48
N PRO A 390 13.95 11.87 -20.36
CA PRO A 390 14.99 12.87 -20.61
C PRO A 390 15.32 13.71 -19.37
N SER A 391 14.42 13.79 -18.37
CA SER A 391 14.66 14.52 -17.12
C SER A 391 15.65 13.83 -16.17
N SER A 392 15.96 12.54 -16.40
CA SER A 392 16.92 11.79 -15.60
C SER A 392 18.38 11.95 -16.08
N ARG A 393 18.59 12.55 -17.25
CA ARG A 393 19.92 12.80 -17.82
C ARG A 393 20.55 14.11 -17.34
N ASP A 394 19.73 15.05 -16.85
CA ASP A 394 20.20 16.34 -16.31
C ASP A 394 20.48 16.22 -14.79
N GLY A 395 21.26 15.20 -14.42
CA GLY A 395 21.97 15.19 -13.15
C GLY A 395 23.25 15.98 -13.32
N HIS A 396 23.19 17.29 -13.10
CA HIS A 396 24.39 18.08 -12.84
C HIS A 396 25.14 17.47 -11.65
N TYR A 397 26.41 17.15 -11.91
CA TYR A 397 27.42 16.65 -10.96
C TYR A 397 27.59 17.53 -9.74
#